data_AF-A0A961XH86-F1
#
_entry.id   AF-A0A961XH86-F1
#
_cell.length_a   1.000
_cell.length_b   1.000
_cell.length_c   1.000
_cell.angle_alpha   90.00
_cell.angle_beta   90.00
_cell.angle_gamma   90.00
#
_symmetry.space_group_name_H-M   'P 1'
#
loop_
_entity.id
_entity.type
_entity.pdbx_description
1 polymer ?
#
loop_
_entity_poly.entity_id
_entity_poly.type
_entity_poly.pdbx_seq_one_letter_code
_entity_poly.pdbx_strand_id
1 'polypeptide(L)' 'MLSDDEIRVIDDWRFQNRLPSRAAAIRELISRGIHTSEFGEPSEGIPSGDFDVITPPDEAQ' A
#
# COMPACT_ATOMS: atom_id res chain seq x y z
N MET A 1 1.66 9.22 9.05
CA MET A 1 1.03 9.89 7.89
C MET A 1 1.89 9.55 6.69
N LEU A 2 1.28 9.35 5.51
CA LEU A 2 2.04 9.09 4.29
C LEU A 2 2.92 10.29 3.92
N SER A 3 4.14 10.01 3.50
CA SER A 3 5.07 10.95 2.88
C SER A 3 4.63 11.31 1.46
N ASP A 4 5.24 12.36 0.90
CA ASP A 4 4.95 12.82 -0.45
C ASP A 4 5.28 11.75 -1.51
N ASP A 5 6.33 10.96 -1.28
CA ASP A 5 6.74 9.87 -2.18
C ASP A 5 5.75 8.70 -2.14
N GLU A 6 5.26 8.32 -0.96
CA GLU A 6 4.21 7.30 -0.82
C GLU A 6 2.90 7.75 -1.51
N ILE A 7 2.54 9.03 -1.38
CA ILE A 7 1.38 9.60 -2.08
C ILE A 7 1.56 9.53 -3.60
N ARG A 8 2.78 9.79 -4.09
CA ARG A 8 3.11 9.73 -5.51
C ARG A 8 2.95 8.33 -6.07
N VAL A 9 3.42 7.30 -5.37
CA VAL A 9 3.26 5.90 -5.78
C VAL A 9 1.78 5.52 -5.93
N ILE A 10 0.95 5.94 -4.98
CA ILE A 10 -0.50 5.70 -5.04
C ILE A 10 -1.14 6.42 -6.24
N ASP A 11 -0.71 7.65 -6.52
CA ASP A 11 -1.20 8.41 -7.68
C ASP A 11 -0.77 7.81 -9.01
N ASP A 12 0.47 7.35 -9.13
CA ASP A 12 0.97 6.69 -10.35
C ASP A 12 0.17 5.40 -10.61
N TRP A 13 -0.05 4.59 -9.58
CA TRP A 13 -0.88 3.39 -9.69
C TRP A 13 -2.32 3.73 -10.08
N ARG A 14 -2.90 4.79 -9.50
CA ARG A 14 -4.23 5.31 -9.87
C ARG A 14 -4.31 5.65 -11.35
N PHE A 15 -3.32 6.36 -11.89
CA PHE A 15 -3.30 6.74 -13.30
C PHE A 15 -3.14 5.52 -14.23
N GLN A 16 -2.24 4.60 -13.89
CA GLN A 16 -2.03 3.35 -14.63
C GLN A 16 -3.31 2.51 -14.71
N ASN A 17 -4.06 2.43 -13.60
CA ASN A 17 -5.31 1.66 -13.50
C ASN A 17 -6.57 2.48 -13.84
N ARG A 18 -6.40 3.72 -14.31
CA ARG A 18 -7.49 4.64 -14.72
C ARG A 18 -8.55 4.86 -13.64
N LEU A 19 -8.12 4.95 -12.39
CA LEU A 19 -9.03 5.15 -11.26
C LEU A 19 -9.39 6.64 -11.07
N PRO A 20 -10.66 6.93 -10.75
CA PRO A 20 -11.20 8.29 -10.83
C PRO A 20 -10.71 9.23 -9.72
N SER A 21 -10.26 8.69 -8.59
CA SER A 21 -9.77 9.48 -7.45
C SER A 21 -8.76 8.70 -6.63
N ARG A 22 -7.96 9.40 -5.83
CA ARG A 22 -7.03 8.77 -4.88
C ARG A 22 -7.75 7.89 -3.87
N ALA A 23 -8.92 8.34 -3.40
CA ALA A 23 -9.75 7.55 -2.50
C ALA A 23 -10.25 6.25 -3.16
N ALA A 24 -10.52 6.26 -4.47
CA ALA A 24 -10.82 5.01 -5.20
C ALA A 24 -9.60 4.11 -5.24
N ALA A 25 -8.41 4.66 -5.52
CA ALA A 25 -7.18 3.89 -5.54
C ALA A 25 -6.86 3.22 -4.19
N ILE A 26 -6.95 3.97 -3.10
CA ILE A 26 -6.73 3.45 -1.75
C ILE A 26 -7.72 2.32 -1.42
N ARG A 27 -9.01 2.48 -1.75
CA ARG A 27 -10.01 1.43 -1.51
C ARG A 27 -9.72 0.16 -2.29
N GLU A 28 -9.34 0.28 -3.56
CA GLU A 28 -8.99 -0.87 -4.39
C GLU A 28 -7.75 -1.60 -3.87
N LEU A 29 -6.71 -0.87 -3.47
CA LEU A 29 -5.50 -1.45 -2.86
C LEU A 29 -5.83 -2.20 -1.56
N ILE A 30 -6.63 -1.58 -0.68
CA ILE A 30 -7.09 -2.23 0.57
C ILE A 30 -7.90 -3.49 0.26
N SER A 31 -8.84 -3.43 -0.69
CA SER A 31 -9.65 -4.59 -1.06
C SER A 31 -8.79 -5.75 -1.57
N ARG A 32 -7.81 -5.47 -2.45
CA ARG A 32 -6.85 -6.47 -2.92
C ARG A 32 -6.03 -7.06 -1.78
N GLY A 33 -5.63 -6.22 -0.81
CA GLY A 33 -4.90 -6.67 0.37
C GLY A 33 -5.74 -7.54 1.33
N ILE A 34 -7.04 -7.30 1.45
CA ILE A 34 -7.94 -8.14 2.28
C ILE A 34 -8.23 -9.49 1.60
N HIS A 35 -8.27 -9.51 0.27
CA HIS A 35 -8.62 -10.72 -0.49
C HIS A 35 -7.43 -11.57 -0.92
N THR A 36 -6.19 -11.16 -0.66
CA THR A 36 -5.01 -12.00 -0.93
C THR A 36 -4.84 -13.05 0.16
N SER A 37 -4.38 -14.24 -0.23
CA SER A 37 -4.07 -15.36 0.67
C SER A 37 -2.62 -15.36 1.18
N GLU A 38 -1.84 -14.35 0.82
CA GLU A 38 -0.38 -14.31 0.96
C GLU A 38 0.11 -13.67 2.28
N PHE A 39 -0.80 -13.16 3.13
CA PHE A 39 -0.41 -12.50 4.38
C PHE A 39 -0.50 -13.46 5.57
N GLY A 40 0.60 -13.56 6.34
CA GLY A 40 0.59 -14.15 7.68
C GLY A 40 -0.10 -13.24 8.70
N GLU A 41 -0.09 -13.64 9.97
CA GLU A 41 -0.59 -12.77 11.04
C GLU A 41 0.21 -11.46 11.09
N PRO A 42 -0.46 -10.29 11.23
CA PRO A 42 0.23 -9.01 11.33
C PRO A 42 1.16 -9.03 12.54
N SER A 43 2.42 -8.65 12.35
CA SER A 43 3.37 -8.69 13.46
C SER A 43 3.02 -7.63 14.51
N GLU A 44 2.95 -8.06 15.76
CA GLU A 44 2.66 -7.17 16.88
C GLU A 44 3.83 -6.22 17.16
N GLY A 45 3.51 -4.97 17.52
CA GLY A 45 4.52 -4.01 17.96
C GLY A 45 5.31 -3.31 16.84
N ILE A 46 4.96 -3.51 15.57
CA ILE A 46 5.56 -2.76 14.46
C ILE A 46 5.17 -1.27 14.55
N PRO A 47 6.12 -0.33 14.56
CA PRO A 47 5.85 1.09 14.46
C PRO A 47 5.08 1.44 13.19
N SER A 48 4.17 2.42 13.24
CA SER A 48 3.41 2.86 12.05
C SER A 48 4.29 3.32 10.87
N GLY A 49 5.56 3.68 11.12
CA GLY A 49 6.51 4.12 10.10
C GLY A 49 7.17 2.98 9.32
N ASP A 50 7.05 1.73 9.79
CA ASP A 50 7.62 0.56 9.13
C ASP A 50 6.63 -0.07 8.12
N PHE A 51 5.40 0.45 8.05
CA PHE A 51 4.41 0.10 7.02
C PHE A 51 4.58 0.99 5.78
N ASP A 52 5.76 0.94 5.16
CA ASP A 52 6.09 1.75 3.99
C ASP A 52 5.36 1.26 2.72
N VAL A 53 4.91 2.20 1.88
CA VAL A 53 4.26 1.93 0.58
C VAL A 53 5.28 1.76 -0.54
N ILE A 54 6.52 2.25 -0.35
CA ILE A 54 7.55 2.29 -1.39
C ILE A 54 8.45 1.04 -1.36
N THR A 55 8.62 0.42 -0.19
CA THR A 55 9.45 -0.78 -0.04
C THR A 55 8.69 -2.05 -0.46
N PRO A 56 9.13 -2.79 -1.49
CA PRO A 56 8.54 -4.08 -1.82
C PRO A 56 8.83 -5.08 -0.69
N PRO A 57 7.89 -5.98 -0.35
CA PRO A 57 8.04 -6.95 0.74
C PRO A 57 9.16 -8.00 0.54
N ASP A 58 9.99 -7.88 -0.50
CA ASP A 58 11.02 -8.83 -0.89
C ASP A 58 12.46 -8.29 -0.71
N GLU A 59 12.63 -7.08 -0.15
CA GLU A 59 13.96 -6.53 0.22
C GLU A 59 14.25 -6.53 1.73
N ALA A 60 13.37 -7.11 2.55
CA ALA A 60 13.69 -7.46 3.94
C ALA A 60 14.27 -8.89 3.99
N GLN A 61 15.58 -9.00 3.74
CA GLN A 61 16.37 -10.21 3.99
C GLN A 61 16.47 -10.53 5.48
#